data_AF-A0A7D6ZRB0-F1
#
_entry.id   AF-A0A7D6ZRB0-F1
#
_cell.length_a   1.000
_cell.length_b   1.000
_cell.length_c   1.000
_cell.angle_alpha   90.00
_cell.angle_beta   90.00
_cell.angle_gamma   90.00
#
_symmetry.space_group_name_H-M   'P 1'
#
loop_
_entity.id
_entity.type
_entity.pdbx_description
1 polymer ?
#
loop_
_entity_poly.entity_id
_entity_poly.type
_entity_poly.pdbx_seq_one_letter_code
_entity_poly.pdbx_strand_id
1 'polypeptide(L)'
;MEFIKGYKEILSDYGYWPSFHDDYIIKFTIDGSSIDMIIRMESIPKGYNEYSVLFTFEEVNDFELKGELLGTASIIFDLEFKKSDFLVCTINSSMGTCGYIEAKEILVQKLIVKIDLTDIKDSKTLHKTLSKYLSFPKFYGMNWDAFRDAITGLVVMPKFIAFVGWSSFDQNNRQDADMLKKLLKEYKEENEPDFHVEYL
;
A
#
# COMPACT_ATOMS: atom_id res chain seq x y z
N MET A 1 6.64 10.59 1.07
CA MET A 1 5.96 9.83 0.01
C MET A 1 5.34 10.83 -0.95
N GLU A 2 5.36 10.52 -2.23
CA GLU A 2 4.80 11.37 -3.29
C GLU A 2 3.30 11.11 -3.35
N PHE A 3 2.51 12.14 -3.04
CA PHE A 3 1.05 12.09 -3.17
C PHE A 3 0.71 12.57 -4.57
N ILE A 4 -0.11 11.82 -5.28
CA ILE A 4 -0.62 12.25 -6.57
C ILE A 4 -2.00 12.83 -6.30
N LYS A 5 -2.15 14.15 -6.46
CA LYS A 5 -3.39 14.85 -6.11
C LYS A 5 -4.22 15.17 -7.34
N GLY A 6 -5.43 14.63 -7.34
CA GLY A 6 -6.42 14.94 -8.35
C GLY A 6 -6.05 14.45 -9.74
N TYR A 7 -6.97 14.68 -10.69
CA TYR A 7 -6.92 13.97 -11.95
C TYR A 7 -5.74 14.33 -12.87
N LYS A 8 -5.28 15.58 -12.83
CA LYS A 8 -4.20 16.02 -13.73
C LYS A 8 -2.88 15.34 -13.38
N GLU A 9 -2.59 15.22 -12.10
CA GLU A 9 -1.36 14.61 -11.62
C GLU A 9 -1.40 13.09 -11.82
N ILE A 10 -2.55 12.46 -11.60
CA ILE A 10 -2.75 11.03 -11.88
C ILE A 10 -2.54 10.72 -13.36
N LEU A 11 -3.16 11.49 -14.27
CA LEU A 11 -2.95 11.30 -15.71
C LEU A 11 -1.49 11.53 -16.12
N SER A 12 -0.82 12.48 -15.50
CA SER A 12 0.60 12.77 -15.76
C SER A 12 1.53 11.68 -15.24
N ASP A 13 1.24 11.05 -14.11
CA ASP A 13 2.06 9.98 -13.52
C ASP A 13 1.83 8.63 -14.20
N TYR A 14 0.57 8.24 -14.41
CA TYR A 14 0.22 6.97 -15.03
C TYR A 14 0.27 7.01 -16.57
N GLY A 15 0.22 8.20 -17.19
CA GLY A 15 0.18 8.39 -18.65
C GLY A 15 -1.18 8.08 -19.28
N TYR A 16 -2.08 7.47 -18.53
CA TYR A 16 -3.49 7.25 -18.84
C TYR A 16 -4.30 7.45 -17.56
N TRP A 17 -5.61 7.61 -17.70
CA TRP A 17 -6.49 7.63 -16.54
C TRP A 17 -6.58 6.20 -16.01
N PRO A 18 -6.09 5.90 -14.80
CA PRO A 18 -5.95 4.51 -14.37
C PRO A 18 -7.34 3.91 -14.21
N SER A 19 -7.73 3.11 -15.19
CA SER A 19 -8.84 2.18 -15.07
C SER A 19 -8.27 0.89 -14.53
N PHE A 20 -8.58 0.64 -13.27
CA PHE A 20 -8.15 -0.56 -12.56
C PHE A 20 -9.09 -1.67 -12.99
N HIS A 21 -8.68 -2.38 -14.04
CA HIS A 21 -9.37 -3.54 -14.56
C HIS A 21 -8.69 -4.78 -14.01
N ASP A 22 -9.52 -5.71 -13.57
CA ASP A 22 -9.08 -6.97 -13.02
C ASP A 22 -8.39 -6.89 -11.64
N ASP A 23 -8.66 -5.81 -10.88
CA ASP A 23 -7.95 -5.53 -9.63
C ASP A 23 -8.77 -5.86 -8.36
N TYR A 24 -8.10 -5.97 -7.22
CA TYR A 24 -8.73 -6.37 -5.95
C TYR A 24 -8.82 -5.20 -4.97
N ILE A 25 -10.02 -4.91 -4.45
CA ILE A 25 -10.17 -4.05 -3.27
C ILE A 25 -9.84 -4.88 -2.02
N ILE A 26 -8.74 -4.54 -1.37
CA ILE A 26 -8.23 -5.25 -0.18
C ILE A 26 -8.85 -4.67 1.10
N LYS A 27 -8.99 -3.34 1.14
CA LYS A 27 -9.58 -2.63 2.27
C LYS A 27 -10.46 -1.50 1.77
N PHE A 28 -11.59 -1.33 2.43
CA PHE A 28 -12.48 -0.20 2.26
C PHE A 28 -12.81 0.37 3.63
N THR A 29 -12.45 1.63 3.89
CA THR A 29 -12.66 2.30 5.18
C THR A 29 -13.42 3.58 4.96
N ILE A 30 -14.38 3.87 5.84
CA ILE A 30 -15.12 5.12 5.85
C ILE A 30 -14.81 5.81 7.17
N ASP A 31 -14.28 7.03 7.10
CA ASP A 31 -14.04 7.87 8.27
C ASP A 31 -14.55 9.30 8.01
N GLY A 32 -15.68 9.63 8.63
CA GLY A 32 -16.37 10.91 8.41
C GLY A 32 -16.71 11.13 6.93
N SER A 33 -16.13 12.17 6.34
CA SER A 33 -16.30 12.51 4.91
C SER A 33 -15.15 12.01 4.03
N SER A 34 -14.34 11.06 4.53
CA SER A 34 -13.25 10.45 3.80
C SER A 34 -13.53 8.97 3.56
N ILE A 35 -13.17 8.48 2.37
CA ILE A 35 -13.17 7.05 2.05
C ILE A 35 -11.78 6.64 1.60
N ASP A 36 -11.24 5.62 2.26
CA ASP A 36 -9.97 5.00 1.91
C ASP A 36 -10.20 3.63 1.26
N MET A 37 -9.63 3.45 0.08
CA MET A 37 -9.69 2.20 -0.67
C MET A 37 -8.27 1.73 -1.00
N ILE A 38 -7.87 0.58 -0.45
CA ILE A 38 -6.61 -0.08 -0.81
C ILE A 38 -6.91 -1.05 -1.95
N ILE A 39 -6.24 -0.84 -3.08
CA ILE A 39 -6.35 -1.67 -4.27
C ILE A 39 -5.04 -2.41 -4.49
N ARG A 40 -5.11 -3.73 -4.68
CA ARG A 40 -4.01 -4.52 -5.21
C ARG A 40 -4.19 -4.69 -6.71
N MET A 41 -3.19 -4.26 -7.48
CA MET A 41 -3.18 -4.39 -8.93
C MET A 41 -2.81 -5.80 -9.37
N GLU A 42 -3.59 -6.40 -10.28
CA GLU A 42 -3.25 -7.60 -11.03
C GLU A 42 -2.31 -7.26 -12.20
N SER A 43 -2.56 -6.14 -12.88
CA SER A 43 -1.67 -5.60 -13.91
C SER A 43 -0.44 -4.91 -13.28
N ILE A 44 0.53 -5.72 -12.85
CA ILE A 44 1.69 -5.26 -12.10
C ILE A 44 2.71 -4.52 -13.00
N PRO A 45 3.12 -3.28 -12.66
CA PRO A 45 4.16 -2.56 -13.39
C PRO A 45 5.49 -3.34 -13.48
N LYS A 46 6.21 -3.18 -14.59
CA LYS A 46 7.49 -3.87 -14.82
C LYS A 46 8.49 -3.58 -13.68
N GLY A 47 9.04 -4.64 -13.09
CA GLY A 47 9.95 -4.57 -11.94
C GLY A 47 9.27 -4.84 -10.59
N TYR A 48 7.94 -4.86 -10.57
CA TYR A 48 7.14 -5.24 -9.41
C TYR A 48 6.62 -6.68 -9.58
N ASN A 49 6.37 -7.35 -8.46
CA ASN A 49 5.79 -8.71 -8.35
C ASN A 49 4.42 -8.62 -7.70
N GLU A 50 4.16 -7.49 -7.04
CA GLU A 50 2.88 -7.05 -6.51
C GLU A 50 2.94 -5.52 -6.51
N TYR A 51 1.81 -4.87 -6.75
CA TYR A 51 1.71 -3.42 -6.69
C TYR A 51 0.34 -3.03 -6.13
N SER A 52 0.31 -2.28 -5.04
CA SER A 52 -0.92 -1.81 -4.41
C SER A 52 -0.89 -0.31 -4.25
N VAL A 53 -2.06 0.28 -4.27
CA VAL A 53 -2.28 1.73 -4.19
C VAL A 53 -3.40 2.02 -3.19
N LEU A 54 -3.24 3.07 -2.40
CA LEU A 54 -4.29 3.64 -1.58
C LEU A 54 -4.90 4.80 -2.37
N PHE A 55 -6.20 4.72 -2.56
CA PHE A 55 -7.03 5.83 -2.96
C PHE A 55 -7.68 6.42 -1.72
N THR A 56 -7.45 7.70 -1.48
CA THR A 56 -8.16 8.47 -0.46
C THR A 56 -9.06 9.46 -1.17
N PHE A 57 -10.37 9.31 -0.98
CA PHE A 57 -11.40 10.22 -1.48
C PHE A 57 -11.73 11.22 -0.37
N GLU A 58 -11.42 12.49 -0.59
CA GLU A 58 -11.66 13.56 0.39
C GLU A 58 -12.90 14.38 0.02
N GLU A 59 -13.59 14.87 1.06
CA GLU A 59 -14.85 15.62 0.94
C GLU A 59 -15.89 14.85 0.09
N VAL A 60 -16.14 13.59 0.49
CA VAL A 60 -17.15 12.73 -0.14
C VAL A 60 -18.53 13.37 -0.02
N ASN A 61 -19.16 13.61 -1.17
CA ASN A 61 -20.50 14.19 -1.29
C ASN A 61 -21.57 13.11 -1.20
N ASP A 62 -21.36 11.98 -1.88
CA ASP A 62 -22.28 10.85 -1.91
C ASP A 62 -21.52 9.57 -2.22
N PHE A 63 -22.01 8.42 -1.74
CA PHE A 63 -21.48 7.12 -2.12
C PHE A 63 -22.51 6.02 -1.93
N GLU A 64 -22.41 4.98 -2.76
CA GLU A 64 -23.26 3.81 -2.66
C GLU A 64 -22.47 2.57 -3.05
N LEU A 65 -22.62 1.48 -2.30
CA LEU A 65 -22.12 0.15 -2.69
C LEU A 65 -23.24 -0.87 -2.46
N LYS A 66 -23.71 -1.49 -3.55
CA LYS A 66 -24.79 -2.46 -3.60
C LYS A 66 -24.28 -3.82 -4.06
N GLY A 67 -24.92 -4.87 -3.58
CA GLY A 67 -24.65 -6.25 -3.98
C GLY A 67 -24.39 -7.16 -2.78
N GLU A 68 -24.45 -8.47 -3.01
CA GLU A 68 -24.12 -9.45 -1.99
C GLU A 68 -22.62 -9.73 -2.03
N LEU A 69 -21.93 -9.47 -0.93
CA LEU A 69 -20.59 -9.99 -0.70
C LEU A 69 -20.72 -11.50 -0.48
N LEU A 70 -20.54 -12.28 -1.54
CA LEU A 70 -20.55 -13.74 -1.48
C LEU A 70 -19.28 -14.25 -0.78
N GLY A 71 -19.23 -14.14 0.55
CA GLY A 71 -18.22 -14.75 1.41
C GLY A 71 -16.76 -14.46 1.04
N THR A 72 -15.87 -15.43 1.28
CA THR A 72 -14.40 -15.37 1.09
C THR A 72 -13.96 -15.40 -0.37
N ALA A 73 -14.80 -14.97 -1.30
CA ALA A 73 -14.43 -14.90 -2.72
C ALA A 73 -13.57 -13.66 -2.97
N SER A 74 -12.44 -13.84 -3.65
CA SER A 74 -11.71 -12.71 -4.22
C SER A 74 -12.55 -12.10 -5.34
N ILE A 75 -13.12 -10.93 -5.09
CA ILE A 75 -13.92 -10.21 -6.07
C ILE A 75 -12.97 -9.30 -6.86
N ILE A 76 -13.03 -9.45 -8.17
CA ILE A 76 -12.33 -8.61 -9.12
C ILE A 76 -13.21 -7.39 -9.41
N PHE A 77 -12.61 -6.21 -9.34
CA PHE A 77 -13.27 -4.94 -9.56
C PHE A 77 -12.79 -4.26 -10.84
N ASP A 78 -13.73 -3.55 -11.47
CA ASP A 78 -13.51 -2.57 -12.51
C ASP A 78 -13.81 -1.20 -11.94
N LEU A 79 -12.79 -0.34 -11.88
CA LEU A 79 -12.92 1.03 -11.41
C LEU A 79 -12.81 2.01 -12.57
N GLU A 80 -13.89 2.75 -12.78
CA GLU A 80 -13.96 3.80 -13.79
C GLU A 80 -14.19 5.14 -13.11
N PHE A 81 -13.25 6.09 -13.27
CA PHE A 81 -13.47 7.43 -12.74
C PHE A 81 -13.89 8.41 -13.84
N LYS A 82 -14.96 9.15 -13.58
CA LYS A 82 -15.51 10.20 -14.44
C LYS A 82 -15.42 11.54 -13.74
N LYS A 83 -15.28 12.59 -14.53
CA LYS A 83 -15.25 13.97 -14.02
C LYS A 83 -16.53 14.71 -14.36
N SER A 84 -17.14 15.29 -13.33
CA SER A 84 -18.22 16.29 -13.39
C SER A 84 -17.81 17.50 -12.53
N ASP A 85 -18.76 18.18 -11.88
CA ASP A 85 -18.51 19.13 -10.78
C ASP A 85 -17.79 18.46 -9.59
N PHE A 86 -17.94 17.13 -9.48
CA PHE A 86 -17.22 16.25 -8.56
C PHE A 86 -16.47 15.15 -9.34
N LEU A 87 -15.54 14.46 -8.67
CA LEU A 87 -14.94 13.24 -9.15
C LEU A 87 -15.83 12.06 -8.75
N VAL A 88 -16.23 11.25 -9.73
CA VAL A 88 -17.07 10.07 -9.52
C VAL A 88 -16.26 8.83 -9.85
N CYS A 89 -15.96 7.99 -8.87
CA CYS A 89 -15.45 6.63 -9.06
C CYS A 89 -16.64 5.67 -9.14
N THR A 90 -16.82 5.00 -10.27
CA THR A 90 -17.78 3.90 -10.42
C THR A 90 -17.05 2.60 -10.13
N ILE A 91 -17.64 1.78 -9.27
CA ILE A 91 -17.13 0.49 -8.86
C ILE A 91 -18.05 -0.57 -9.46
N ASN A 92 -17.51 -1.45 -10.29
CA ASN A 92 -18.22 -2.65 -10.76
C ASN A 92 -17.42 -3.88 -10.36
N SER A 93 -18.08 -5.02 -10.20
CA SER A 93 -17.41 -6.26 -9.85
C SER A 93 -17.84 -7.41 -10.74
N SER A 94 -16.96 -8.40 -10.88
CA SER A 94 -17.24 -9.62 -11.67
C SER A 94 -18.39 -10.46 -11.10
N MET A 95 -18.81 -10.22 -9.85
CA MET A 95 -19.84 -10.96 -9.14
C MET A 95 -21.07 -10.10 -8.78
N GLY A 96 -21.28 -8.98 -9.48
CA GLY A 96 -22.52 -8.19 -9.39
C GLY A 96 -22.58 -7.19 -8.24
N THR A 97 -21.50 -7.00 -7.48
CA THR A 97 -21.36 -5.84 -6.59
C THR A 97 -21.07 -4.62 -7.44
N CYS A 98 -21.83 -3.54 -7.26
CA CYS A 98 -21.61 -2.29 -7.97
C CYS A 98 -21.91 -1.09 -7.09
N GLY A 99 -21.36 0.06 -7.44
CA GLY A 99 -21.46 1.25 -6.62
C GLY A 99 -20.76 2.45 -7.22
N TYR A 100 -20.76 3.54 -6.47
CA TYR A 100 -20.00 4.73 -6.80
C TYR A 100 -19.54 5.48 -5.55
N ILE A 101 -18.52 6.31 -5.73
CA ILE A 101 -18.06 7.31 -4.77
C ILE A 101 -17.99 8.64 -5.51
N GLU A 102 -18.68 9.65 -5.01
CA GLU A 102 -18.60 11.03 -5.46
C GLU A 102 -17.84 11.87 -4.43
N ALA A 103 -16.71 12.45 -4.82
CA ALA A 103 -15.83 13.23 -3.93
C ALA A 103 -15.26 14.46 -4.64
N LYS A 104 -14.83 15.48 -3.88
CA LYS A 104 -14.19 16.65 -4.50
C LYS A 104 -12.74 16.38 -4.90
N GLU A 105 -12.04 15.60 -4.09
CA GLU A 105 -10.61 15.36 -4.24
C GLU A 105 -10.30 13.88 -4.11
N ILE A 106 -9.21 13.48 -4.77
CA ILE A 106 -8.68 12.13 -4.70
C ILE A 106 -7.16 12.19 -4.57
N LEU A 107 -6.63 11.41 -3.64
CA LEU A 107 -5.20 11.21 -3.46
C LEU A 107 -4.87 9.76 -3.77
N VAL A 108 -3.78 9.55 -4.51
CA VAL A 108 -3.27 8.20 -4.79
C VAL A 108 -1.90 8.05 -4.18
N GLN A 109 -1.73 7.00 -3.39
CA GLN A 109 -0.47 6.65 -2.76
C GLN A 109 -0.07 5.22 -3.14
N LYS A 110 1.13 5.03 -3.68
CA LYS A 110 1.70 3.70 -3.94
C LYS A 110 2.11 3.06 -2.61
N LEU A 111 1.59 1.87 -2.30
CA LEU A 111 1.67 1.23 -0.99
C LEU A 111 2.63 0.04 -0.87
N ILE A 112 3.27 -0.37 -1.97
CA ILE A 112 4.18 -1.53 -1.97
C ILE A 112 5.62 -1.09 -2.04
N VAL A 113 6.39 -1.53 -1.06
CA VAL A 113 7.84 -1.44 -1.06
C VAL A 113 8.42 -2.85 -1.08
N LYS A 114 9.16 -3.17 -2.15
CA LYS A 114 10.01 -4.36 -2.18
C LYS A 114 11.39 -4.02 -1.66
N ILE A 115 11.89 -4.87 -0.78
CA ILE A 115 13.22 -4.74 -0.21
C ILE A 115 14.00 -6.01 -0.53
N ASP A 116 14.98 -5.90 -1.41
CA ASP A 116 15.86 -7.01 -1.77
C ASP A 116 16.91 -7.22 -0.67
N LEU A 117 16.92 -8.42 -0.09
CA LEU A 117 17.82 -8.86 0.96
C LEU A 117 18.84 -9.90 0.49
N THR A 118 18.86 -10.25 -0.81
CA THR A 118 19.66 -11.36 -1.35
C THR A 118 21.14 -11.24 -1.05
N ASP A 119 21.70 -10.02 -1.10
CA ASP A 119 23.13 -9.75 -0.90
C ASP A 119 23.46 -9.21 0.50
N ILE A 120 22.56 -9.32 1.47
CA ILE A 120 22.76 -8.80 2.83
C ILE A 120 23.59 -9.76 3.66
N LYS A 121 24.79 -9.29 4.05
CA LYS A 121 25.79 -10.08 4.80
C LYS A 121 26.00 -9.63 6.25
N ASP A 122 25.53 -8.44 6.58
CA ASP A 122 25.69 -7.86 7.91
C ASP A 122 24.55 -6.87 8.24
N SER A 123 24.33 -6.67 9.54
CA SER A 123 23.29 -5.81 10.10
C SER A 123 23.41 -4.34 9.64
N LYS A 124 24.63 -3.84 9.42
CA LYS A 124 24.84 -2.45 8.95
C LYS A 124 24.33 -2.27 7.52
N THR A 125 24.57 -3.25 6.65
CA THR A 125 24.10 -3.27 5.27
C THR A 125 22.58 -3.46 5.22
N LEU A 126 22.01 -4.28 6.11
CA LEU A 126 20.57 -4.38 6.31
C LEU A 126 19.95 -3.03 6.65
N HIS A 127 20.43 -2.37 7.70
CA HIS A 127 19.89 -1.08 8.15
C HIS A 127 20.00 0.03 7.10
N LYS A 128 21.09 0.07 6.32
CA LYS A 128 21.20 0.97 5.17
C LYS A 128 20.16 0.68 4.10
N THR A 129 19.92 -0.60 3.82
CA THR A 129 18.94 -1.05 2.83
C THR A 129 17.53 -0.67 3.26
N LEU A 130 17.14 -1.00 4.50
CA LEU A 130 15.86 -0.60 5.09
C LEU A 130 15.67 0.91 5.07
N SER A 131 16.66 1.67 5.53
CA SER A 131 16.64 3.13 5.54
C SER A 131 16.44 3.73 4.15
N LYS A 132 17.10 3.16 3.12
CA LYS A 132 16.93 3.59 1.73
C LYS A 132 15.52 3.33 1.23
N TYR A 133 15.03 2.10 1.36
CA TYR A 133 13.73 1.70 0.80
C TYR A 133 12.54 2.32 1.55
N LEU A 134 12.67 2.53 2.85
CA LEU A 134 11.63 3.13 3.70
C LEU A 134 11.84 4.64 3.92
N SER A 135 12.83 5.24 3.23
CA SER A 135 13.10 6.68 3.26
C SER A 135 13.32 7.25 4.67
N PHE A 136 14.07 6.54 5.51
CA PHE A 136 14.37 7.01 6.88
C PHE A 136 15.24 8.28 6.89
N PRO A 137 15.14 9.12 7.94
CA PRO A 137 15.91 10.35 8.05
C PRO A 137 17.43 10.14 8.06
N LYS A 138 18.21 11.18 7.69
CA LYS A 138 19.69 11.13 7.67
C LYS A 138 20.32 10.83 9.03
N PHE A 139 19.60 11.10 10.13
CA PHE A 139 20.04 10.84 11.50
C PHE A 139 19.66 9.44 12.00
N TYR A 140 19.17 8.56 11.12
CA TYR A 140 18.84 7.18 11.46
C TYR A 140 20.04 6.43 12.05
N GLY A 141 19.90 5.94 13.29
CA GLY A 141 20.98 5.35 14.09
C GLY A 141 21.49 3.97 13.64
N MET A 142 20.89 3.36 12.62
CA MET A 142 21.28 2.04 12.07
C MET A 142 21.36 0.92 13.13
N ASN A 143 20.36 0.87 14.00
CA ASN A 143 20.16 -0.19 14.99
C ASN A 143 18.66 -0.46 15.16
N TRP A 144 18.30 -1.50 15.92
CA TRP A 144 16.92 -1.95 16.08
C TRP A 144 16.03 -0.99 16.87
N ASP A 145 16.56 -0.27 17.86
CA ASP A 145 15.82 0.76 18.59
C ASP A 145 15.46 1.91 17.64
N ALA A 146 16.44 2.39 16.87
CA ALA A 146 16.23 3.40 15.84
C ALA A 146 15.27 2.93 14.75
N PHE A 147 15.26 1.63 14.39
CA PHE A 147 14.31 1.07 13.44
C PHE A 147 12.89 1.16 13.99
N ARG A 148 12.67 0.76 15.25
CA ARG A 148 11.37 0.85 15.92
C ARG A 148 10.86 2.29 15.96
N ASP A 149 11.72 3.24 16.34
CA ASP A 149 11.36 4.66 16.36
C ASP A 149 10.98 5.15 14.95
N ALA A 150 11.74 4.71 13.94
CA ALA A 150 11.52 5.14 12.58
C ALA A 150 10.13 4.72 12.05
N ILE A 151 9.80 3.44 12.17
CA ILE A 151 8.53 2.90 11.64
C ILE A 151 7.30 3.36 12.44
N THR A 152 7.46 3.74 13.71
CA THR A 152 6.34 4.18 14.57
C THR A 152 6.08 5.69 14.54
N GLY A 153 7.06 6.51 14.15
CA GLY A 153 6.87 7.97 14.23
C GLY A 153 7.78 8.86 13.40
N LEU A 154 8.77 8.34 12.68
CA LEU A 154 9.67 9.17 11.86
C LEU A 154 9.37 9.12 10.37
N VAL A 155 8.71 8.06 9.90
CA VAL A 155 8.28 7.94 8.50
C VAL A 155 6.84 7.48 8.40
N VAL A 156 6.22 7.85 7.28
CA VAL A 156 4.99 7.19 6.83
C VAL A 156 5.39 5.82 6.31
N MET A 157 4.92 4.76 6.97
CA MET A 157 5.20 3.40 6.53
C MET A 157 4.32 3.02 5.32
N PRO A 158 4.86 2.23 4.37
CA PRO A 158 4.02 1.58 3.37
C PRO A 158 3.08 0.60 4.06
N LYS A 159 1.87 0.42 3.53
CA LYS A 159 0.93 -0.57 4.07
C LYS A 159 1.38 -2.01 3.77
N PHE A 160 2.25 -2.20 2.79
CA PHE A 160 2.77 -3.52 2.44
C PHE A 160 4.28 -3.51 2.14
N ILE A 161 5.00 -4.46 2.71
CA ILE A 161 6.42 -4.71 2.43
C ILE A 161 6.62 -6.15 1.96
N ALA A 162 7.33 -6.34 0.86
CA ALA A 162 7.84 -7.66 0.46
C ALA A 162 9.36 -7.70 0.57
N PHE A 163 9.87 -8.62 1.40
CA PHE A 163 11.31 -8.90 1.47
C PHE A 163 11.68 -10.00 0.48
N VAL A 164 12.50 -9.67 -0.52
CA VAL A 164 12.96 -10.63 -1.54
C VAL A 164 14.29 -11.24 -1.11
N GLY A 165 14.46 -12.54 -1.32
CA GLY A 165 15.67 -13.26 -0.90
C GLY A 165 15.64 -13.63 0.59
N TRP A 166 14.45 -13.64 1.20
CA TRP A 166 14.26 -13.84 2.63
C TRP A 166 14.86 -15.17 3.10
N SER A 167 14.63 -16.26 2.37
CA SER A 167 15.12 -17.59 2.77
C SER A 167 16.64 -17.62 2.94
N SER A 168 17.38 -16.96 2.05
CA SER A 168 18.85 -16.87 2.17
C SER A 168 19.26 -15.93 3.30
N PHE A 169 18.57 -14.79 3.43
CA PHE A 169 18.82 -13.82 4.48
C PHE A 169 18.62 -14.41 5.88
N ASP A 170 17.50 -15.10 6.13
CA ASP A 170 17.13 -15.71 7.42
C ASP A 170 18.15 -16.80 7.83
N GLN A 171 18.61 -17.60 6.87
CA GLN A 171 19.65 -18.60 7.12
C GLN A 171 20.99 -17.97 7.53
N ASN A 172 21.38 -16.89 6.87
CA ASN A 172 22.69 -16.26 7.09
C ASN A 172 22.69 -15.23 8.23
N ASN A 173 21.54 -14.64 8.56
CA ASN A 173 21.39 -13.50 9.48
C ASN A 173 20.19 -13.71 10.44
N ARG A 174 20.02 -14.92 10.98
CA ARG A 174 18.85 -15.30 11.79
C ARG A 174 18.48 -14.30 12.89
N GLN A 175 19.45 -13.78 13.62
CA GLN A 175 19.18 -12.82 14.72
C GLN A 175 18.53 -11.52 14.21
N ASP A 176 19.03 -10.98 13.09
CA ASP A 176 18.46 -9.80 12.46
C ASP A 176 17.09 -10.10 11.84
N ALA A 177 16.92 -11.29 11.25
CA ALA A 177 15.65 -11.74 10.70
C ALA A 177 14.55 -11.87 11.77
N ASP A 178 14.88 -12.46 12.92
CA ASP A 178 13.98 -12.60 14.06
C ASP A 178 13.57 -11.23 14.62
N MET A 179 14.52 -10.30 14.74
CA MET A 179 14.24 -8.95 15.24
C MET A 179 13.38 -8.14 14.26
N LEU A 180 13.67 -8.22 12.96
CA LEU A 180 12.87 -7.56 11.92
C LEU A 180 11.42 -8.06 11.93
N LYS A 181 11.23 -9.39 11.96
CA LYS A 181 9.90 -10.01 12.08
C LYS A 181 9.17 -9.54 13.32
N LYS A 182 9.85 -9.52 14.47
CA LYS A 182 9.29 -9.09 15.75
C LYS A 182 8.80 -7.64 15.68
N LEU A 183 9.65 -6.70 15.27
CA LEU A 183 9.31 -5.27 15.27
C LEU A 183 8.22 -4.93 14.26
N LEU A 184 8.21 -5.58 13.09
CA LEU A 184 7.14 -5.39 12.10
C LEU A 184 5.80 -5.98 12.58
N LYS A 185 5.84 -7.09 13.33
CA LYS A 185 4.66 -7.65 13.98
C LYS A 185 4.11 -6.71 15.07
N GLU A 186 4.98 -6.21 15.94
CA GLU A 186 4.60 -5.24 16.97
C GLU A 186 4.02 -3.97 16.35
N TYR A 187 4.66 -3.44 15.30
CA TYR A 187 4.15 -2.29 14.56
C TYR A 187 2.73 -2.51 14.03
N LYS A 188 2.47 -3.69 13.44
CA LYS A 188 1.15 -4.08 12.98
C LYS A 188 0.12 -4.10 14.11
N GLU A 189 0.45 -4.77 15.22
CA GLU A 189 -0.47 -4.97 16.33
C GLU A 189 -0.78 -3.66 17.09
N GLU A 190 0.22 -2.80 17.25
CA GLU A 190 0.11 -1.59 18.09
C GLU A 190 -0.31 -0.33 17.31
N ASN A 191 0.04 -0.23 16.02
CA ASN A 191 -0.07 1.04 15.28
C ASN A 191 -0.89 0.91 13.98
N GLU A 192 -0.72 -0.19 13.23
CA GLU A 192 -1.29 -0.32 11.89
C GLU A 192 -1.79 -1.76 11.62
N PRO A 193 -3.03 -2.11 12.05
CA PRO A 193 -3.57 -3.46 11.90
C PRO A 193 -3.61 -3.98 10.46
N ASP A 194 -3.68 -3.07 9.50
CA ASP A 194 -3.73 -3.35 8.06
C ASP A 194 -2.37 -3.42 7.40
N PHE A 195 -1.29 -3.21 8.17
CA PHE A 195 0.06 -3.43 7.69
C PHE A 195 0.27 -4.92 7.37
N HIS A 196 0.85 -5.17 6.21
CA HIS A 196 1.15 -6.51 5.72
C HIS A 196 2.64 -6.63 5.36
N VAL A 197 3.19 -7.82 5.61
CA VAL A 197 4.56 -8.14 5.26
C VAL A 197 4.63 -9.54 4.66
N GLU A 198 5.29 -9.65 3.51
CA GLU A 198 5.62 -10.92 2.87
C GLU A 198 7.12 -11.18 2.89
N TYR A 199 7.46 -12.46 3.00
CA TYR A 199 8.82 -12.97 3.10
C TYR A 199 9.06 -13.93 1.93
N LEU A 200 9.62 -13.41 0.82
CA LEU A 200 9.79 -14.09 -0.47
C LEU A 200 11.20 -14.69 -0.63
#